data_AF-A0A531MJZ1-F1
#
_entry.id   AF-A0A531MJZ1-F1
#
_cell.length_a   1.000
_cell.length_b   1.000
_cell.length_c   1.000
_cell.angle_alpha   90.00
_cell.angle_beta   90.00
_cell.angle_gamma   90.00
#
_symmetry.space_group_name_H-M   'P 1'
#
loop_
_entity.id
_entity.type
_entity.pdbx_description
1 polymer ?
#
loop_
_entity_poly.entity_id
_entity_poly.type
_entity_poly.pdbx_seq_one_letter_code
_entity_poly.pdbx_strand_id
1 'polypeptide(L)' 'VMAEGVETEGQLAFLIAEQCHGAQGFFMSEPIDEKLLTNHLIARRGSLKAKARSKLNLSA' A
#
# COMPACT_ATOMS: atom_id res chain seq x y z
N VAL A 1 -0.46 11.99 9.67
CA VAL A 1 -0.10 11.10 10.81
C VAL A 1 -0.15 9.65 10.34
N MET A 2 0.71 8.79 10.90
CA MET A 2 0.73 7.35 10.64
C MET A 2 0.31 6.60 11.91
N ALA A 3 -0.70 5.74 11.82
CA ALA A 3 -1.09 4.87 12.91
C ALA A 3 -0.34 3.54 12.80
N GLU A 4 0.34 3.13 13.87
CA GLU A 4 1.05 1.86 13.95
C GLU A 4 0.29 0.88 14.87
N GLY A 5 0.42 -0.42 14.64
CA GLY A 5 -0.24 -1.46 15.44
C GLY A 5 -1.70 -1.73 15.06
N VAL A 6 -2.10 -1.54 13.80
CA VAL A 6 -3.44 -1.90 13.32
C VAL A 6 -3.56 -3.42 13.15
N GLU A 7 -4.45 -4.04 13.91
CA GLU A 7 -4.60 -5.51 13.99
C GLU A 7 -5.95 -6.00 13.48
N THR A 8 -6.95 -5.13 13.38
CA THR A 8 -8.32 -5.51 12.99
C THR A 8 -8.91 -4.62 11.92
N GLU A 9 -9.89 -5.15 11.20
CA GLU A 9 -10.68 -4.40 10.23
C GLU A 9 -11.39 -3.19 10.86
N GLY A 10 -11.92 -3.37 12.07
CA GLY A 10 -12.61 -2.29 12.81
C GLY A 10 -11.69 -1.12 13.14
N GLN A 11 -10.44 -1.38 13.53
CA GLN A 11 -9.44 -0.33 13.76
C GLN A 11 -9.10 0.40 12.46
N LEU A 12 -8.90 -0.31 11.35
CA LEU A 12 -8.62 0.32 10.06
C LEU A 12 -9.82 1.19 9.61
N ALA A 13 -11.04 0.68 9.73
CA ALA A 13 -12.25 1.41 9.37
C ALA A 13 -12.40 2.71 10.17
N PHE A 14 -12.14 2.66 11.48
CA PHE A 14 -12.10 3.85 12.33
C PHE A 14 -11.04 4.87 11.86
N LEU A 15 -9.82 4.42 11.60
CA LEU A 15 -8.73 5.30 11.15
C LEU A 15 -9.01 5.95 9.78
N ILE A 16 -9.70 5.25 8.88
CA ILE A 16 -10.16 5.80 7.60
C ILE A 16 -11.19 6.90 7.85
N ALA A 17 -12.16 6.68 8.74
CA ALA A 17 -13.19 7.66 9.08
C ALA A 17 -12.58 8.94 9.69
N GLU A 18 -11.55 8.79 10.52
CA GLU A 18 -10.81 9.90 11.14
C GLU A 18 -9.76 10.53 10.21
N GLN A 19 -9.76 10.20 8.92
CA GLN A 19 -8.82 10.71 7.92
C GLN A 19 -7.34 10.54 8.32
N CYS A 20 -7.02 9.41 8.97
CA CYS A 20 -5.63 9.04 9.20
C CYS A 20 -4.91 8.87 7.85
N HIS A 21 -3.70 9.40 7.72
CA HIS A 21 -3.01 9.46 6.42
C HIS A 21 -2.43 8.11 6.00
N GLY A 22 -2.12 7.26 6.98
CA GLY A 22 -1.55 5.95 6.75
C GLY A 22 -1.67 5.06 7.97
N ALA A 23 -1.67 3.76 7.73
CA ALA A 23 -1.72 2.74 8.75
C ALA A 23 -0.61 1.71 8.50
N GLN A 24 -0.03 1.19 9.57
CA GLN A 24 0.87 0.04 9.58
C GLN A 24 0.44 -0.91 10.70
N GLY A 25 0.48 -2.22 10.45
CA GLY A 25 0.12 -3.22 11.45
C GLY A 25 -0.13 -4.58 10.85
N PHE A 26 -0.32 -5.55 11.73
CA PHE A 26 -0.48 -6.97 11.40
C PHE A 26 -1.69 -7.24 10.50
N PHE A 27 -2.73 -6.39 10.58
CA PHE A 27 -3.90 -6.49 9.72
C PHE A 27 -3.56 -6.39 8.22
N MET A 28 -2.53 -5.61 7.85
CA MET A 28 -2.09 -5.46 6.47
C MET A 28 -1.09 -6.55 6.08
N SER A 29 -0.11 -6.81 6.95
CA SER A 29 0.80 -7.94 6.85
C SER A 29 1.54 -8.12 8.18
N GLU A 30 2.00 -9.33 8.46
CA GLU A 30 3.10 -9.53 9.40
C GLU A 30 4.36 -8.79 8.89
N PRO A 31 5.39 -8.57 9.73
CA PRO A 31 6.71 -8.20 9.24
C PRO A 31 7.20 -9.22 8.20
N ILE A 32 7.59 -8.73 7.03
CA ILE A 32 8.06 -9.55 5.91
C ILE A 32 9.59 -9.49 5.78
N ASP A 33 10.19 -10.55 5.25
CA ASP A 33 11.64 -10.59 5.01
C ASP A 33 12.08 -9.66 3.88
N GLU A 34 13.40 -9.43 3.81
CA GLU A 34 14.00 -8.49 2.88
C GLU A 34 13.81 -8.86 1.41
N LYS A 35 13.78 -10.16 1.10
CA LYS A 35 13.60 -10.64 -0.28
C LYS A 35 12.16 -10.46 -0.71
N LEU A 36 11.21 -10.78 0.16
CA LEU A 36 9.79 -10.59 -0.11
C LEU A 36 9.47 -9.11 -0.31
N LEU A 37 9.95 -8.23 0.59
CA LEU A 37 9.79 -6.78 0.45
C LEU A 37 10.39 -6.25 -0.86
N THR A 38 11.62 -6.67 -1.18
CA THR A 38 12.30 -6.25 -2.42
C THR A 38 11.50 -6.65 -3.66
N ASN A 39 10.98 -7.88 -3.69
CA ASN A 39 10.16 -8.38 -4.79
C ASN A 39 8.85 -7.58 -4.92
N HIS A 40 8.19 -7.25 -3.81
CA HIS A 40 6.99 -6.39 -3.82
C HIS A 40 7.29 -5.00 -4.40
N LEU A 41 8.41 -4.39 -4.02
CA LEU A 41 8.83 -3.07 -4.53
C LEU A 41 9.12 -3.11 -6.04
N ILE A 42 9.81 -4.16 -6.52
CA ILE A 42 10.09 -4.36 -7.95
C ILE A 42 8.79 -4.52 -8.74
N ALA A 43 7.87 -5.37 -8.26
CA ALA A 43 6.58 -5.61 -8.91
C ALA A 43 5.74 -4.33 -8.98
N ARG A 44 5.69 -3.55 -7.89
CA ARG A 44 4.97 -2.27 -7.83
C ARG A 44 5.52 -1.27 -8.84
N ARG A 45 6.85 -1.17 -8.98
CA ARG A 45 7.49 -0.31 -9.99
C ARG A 45 7.09 -0.68 -11.42
N GLY A 46 6.99 -1.98 -11.72
CA GLY A 46 6.52 -2.47 -13.03
C GLY A 46 5.09 -2.03 -13.34
N SER A 47 4.18 -2.22 -12.39
CA SER A 47 2.77 -1.80 -12.51
C SER A 47 2.61 -0.29 -12.72
N LEU A 48 3.36 0.53 -11.97
CA LEU A 48 3.34 1.99 -12.15
C LEU A 48 3.80 2.42 -13.55
N LYS A 49 4.86 1.81 -14.08
CA LYS A 49 5.33 2.07 -15.45
C LYS A 49 4.30 1.68 -16.51
N ALA A 50 3.63 0.53 -16.33
CA ALA A 50 2.57 0.08 -17.23
C ALA A 50 1.37 1.05 -17.22
N LYS A 51 0.93 1.46 -16.03
CA LYS A 51 -0.16 2.43 -15.85
C LYS A 51 0.16 3.80 -16.47
N ALA A 52 1.40 4.27 -16.32
CA ALA A 52 1.85 5.51 -16.95
C ALA A 52 1.79 5.43 -18.49
N ARG A 53 2.34 4.36 -19.09
CA ARG A 53 2.28 4.14 -20.55
C ARG A 53 0.86 4.07 -21.08
N SER A 54 -0.03 3.37 -20.38
CA SER A 54 -1.45 3.29 -20.73
C SER A 54 -2.13 4.66 -20.74
N LYS A 55 -1.87 5.52 -19.74
CA LYS A 55 -2.42 6.89 -19.72
C LYS A 55 -1.92 7.76 -20.87
N LEU A 56 -0.65 7.67 -21.23
CA LEU A 56 -0.10 8.38 -22.39
C LEU A 56 -0.77 7.94 -23.70
N ASN A 57 -0.99 6.64 -23.88
CA ASN A 57 -1.63 6.09 -25.08
C ASN A 57 -3.14 6.40 -25.18
N LEU A 58 -3.80 6.74 -24.08
CA LEU A 58 -5.23 7.11 -24.05
C LEU A 58 -5.47 8.61 -24.26
N SER A 59 -4.41 9.41 -24.31
CA SER A 59 -4.45 10.87 -24.47
C SER A 59 -3.93 11.32 -25.85
N ALA A 60 -3.70 10.38 -26.76
CA ALA A 60 -3.32 10.59 -28.16
C ALA A 60 -4.43 10.07 -29.07
#